data_AF-H1VNC3-F1
#
_entry.id   AF-H1VNC3-F1
#
_cell.length_a   1.000
_cell.length_b   1.000
_cell.length_c   1.000
_cell.angle_alpha   90.00
_cell.angle_beta   90.00
_cell.angle_gamma   90.00
#
_symmetry.space_group_name_H-M   'P 1'
#
loop_
_entity.id
_entity.type
_entity.pdbx_description
1 polymer ?
#
loop_
_entity_poly.entity_id
_entity_poly.type
_entity_poly.pdbx_seq_one_letter_code
_entity_poly.pdbx_strand_id
1 'polypeptide(L)'
;MVRSLFSFALLGAQALVNAAAEVETRTIDEIYQAALAEGGIVTLWHGGDEATQQNSLKANFEKKFPGVTLNVTVDLSKYHDGRLDQQIAEDNVYVDSIILQTLHDFPRWASEGALLDYAPLGHDQILPEFKSNETAAYYGLFIIAWVNQWHSGKLPNVAPVEWEDWVKPEFKDKLVLTYPNDDDAVLFAFDLM
;
A
#
# COMPACT_ATOMS: atom_id res chain seq x y z
N MET A 1 -2.96 -28.34 59.64
CA MET A 1 -3.60 -28.98 58.45
C MET A 1 -5.07 -28.63 58.55
N VAL A 2 -5.75 -27.93 57.65
CA VAL A 2 -5.69 -27.89 56.18
C VAL A 2 -5.93 -26.46 55.70
N ARG A 3 -5.36 -26.18 54.53
CA ARG A 3 -5.20 -24.90 53.83
C ARG A 3 -6.51 -24.18 53.52
N SER A 4 -6.50 -22.88 53.78
CA SER A 4 -7.32 -21.88 53.11
C SER A 4 -6.90 -21.80 51.64
N LEU A 5 -7.86 -21.77 50.71
CA LEU A 5 -7.65 -21.41 49.31
C LEU A 5 -8.90 -20.64 48.87
N PHE A 6 -8.81 -19.31 48.99
CA PHE A 6 -9.66 -18.39 48.25
C PHE A 6 -9.31 -18.55 46.76
N SER A 7 -10.25 -19.07 45.98
CA SER A 7 -10.19 -18.98 44.52
C SER A 7 -10.57 -17.56 44.12
N PHE A 8 -9.57 -16.68 43.97
CA PHE A 8 -9.70 -15.50 43.12
C PHE A 8 -9.43 -15.95 41.69
N ALA A 9 -10.50 -16.15 40.92
CA ALA A 9 -10.40 -16.15 39.47
C ALA A 9 -10.02 -14.72 39.04
N LEU A 10 -8.74 -14.49 38.78
CA LEU A 10 -8.33 -13.36 37.95
C LEU A 10 -8.83 -13.68 36.54
N LEU A 11 -10.03 -13.19 36.22
CA LEU A 11 -10.34 -12.80 34.86
C LEU A 11 -9.29 -11.74 34.50
N GLY A 12 -8.21 -12.17 33.86
CA GLY A 12 -7.32 -11.27 33.15
C GLY A 12 -8.16 -10.56 32.11
N ALA A 13 -8.66 -9.38 32.45
CA ALA A 13 -8.98 -8.39 31.46
C ALA A 13 -7.66 -8.13 30.71
N GLN A 14 -7.45 -8.82 29.59
CA GLN A 14 -6.69 -8.25 28.51
C GLN A 14 -7.41 -6.95 28.19
N ALA A 15 -6.94 -5.86 28.79
CA ALA A 15 -7.23 -4.56 28.29
C ALA A 15 -6.63 -4.54 26.89
N LEU A 16 -7.45 -4.87 25.89
CA LEU A 16 -7.29 -4.32 24.55
C LEU A 16 -7.47 -2.82 24.72
N VAL A 17 -6.41 -2.16 25.19
CA VAL A 17 -6.26 -0.74 24.97
C VAL A 17 -6.00 -0.68 23.48
N ASN A 18 -7.05 -0.47 22.68
CA ASN A 18 -6.86 0.16 21.38
C ASN A 18 -6.17 1.48 21.71
N ALA A 19 -4.84 1.50 21.65
CA ALA A 19 -4.10 2.73 21.71
C ALA A 19 -4.68 3.57 20.58
N ALA A 20 -5.19 4.76 20.91
CA ALA A 20 -5.67 5.66 19.87
C ALA A 20 -4.54 5.89 18.87
N ALA A 21 -4.87 5.93 17.58
CA ALA A 21 -3.91 6.17 16.51
C ALA A 21 -2.95 7.30 16.89
N GLU A 22 -1.66 7.12 16.64
CA GLU A 22 -0.70 8.21 16.80
C GLU A 22 -1.03 9.27 15.75
N VAL A 23 -1.56 10.41 16.19
CA VAL A 23 -1.86 11.54 15.31
C VAL A 23 -0.63 12.41 15.20
N GLU A 24 -0.10 12.54 13.98
CA GLU A 24 1.05 13.37 13.72
C GLU A 24 0.73 14.84 13.99
N THR A 25 1.60 15.49 14.75
CA THR A 25 1.50 16.92 15.10
C THR A 25 2.76 17.70 14.74
N ARG A 26 3.85 16.99 14.46
CA ARG A 26 5.13 17.56 14.04
C ARG A 26 5.01 18.12 12.64
N THR A 27 5.74 19.18 12.40
CA THR A 27 6.01 19.68 11.05
C THR A 27 6.83 18.67 10.25
N ILE A 28 6.77 18.78 8.92
CA ILE A 28 7.57 17.91 8.05
C ILE A 28 9.09 18.03 8.31
N ASP A 29 9.55 19.20 8.75
CA ASP A 29 10.97 19.42 9.09
C ASP A 29 11.35 18.72 10.40
N GLU A 30 10.47 18.71 11.41
CA GLU A 30 10.67 17.97 12.67
C GLU A 30 10.68 16.45 12.43
N ILE A 31 9.77 15.94 11.58
CA ILE A 31 9.77 14.53 11.17
C ILE A 31 11.09 14.19 10.46
N TYR A 32 11.53 15.05 9.54
CA TYR A 32 12.80 14.88 8.84
C TYR A 32 14.01 14.87 9.78
N GLN A 33 14.08 15.77 10.78
CA GLN A 33 15.16 15.74 11.77
C GLN A 33 15.14 14.45 12.62
N ALA A 34 13.96 13.92 12.96
CA ALA A 34 13.84 12.64 13.64
C ALA A 34 14.34 11.47 12.76
N ALA A 35 13.95 11.42 11.49
CA ALA A 35 14.38 10.39 10.55
C ALA A 35 15.92 10.38 10.32
N LEU A 36 16.56 11.54 10.36
CA LEU A 36 18.04 11.62 10.33
C LEU A 36 18.67 10.98 11.56
N ALA A 37 18.06 11.10 12.74
CA ALA A 37 18.55 10.50 13.98
C ALA A 37 18.39 8.97 14.00
N GLU A 38 17.47 8.43 13.21
CA GLU A 38 17.22 6.99 13.04
C GLU A 38 18.23 6.31 12.09
N GLY A 39 19.17 7.07 11.50
CA GLY A 39 20.17 6.57 10.56
C GLY A 39 19.89 6.93 9.11
N GLY A 40 18.78 7.62 8.83
CA GLY A 40 18.51 8.21 7.52
C GLY A 40 18.27 7.19 6.41
N ILE A 41 17.61 6.08 6.70
CA ILE A 41 17.16 5.11 5.69
C ILE A 41 15.72 4.74 5.99
N VAL A 42 14.87 4.77 4.96
CA VAL A 42 13.54 4.17 4.99
C VAL A 42 13.45 3.13 3.87
N THR A 43 13.14 1.90 4.25
CA THR A 43 12.96 0.76 3.34
C THR A 43 11.50 0.65 2.95
N LEU A 44 11.23 0.86 1.65
CA LEU A 44 9.89 0.86 1.08
C LEU A 44 9.75 -0.29 0.08
N TRP A 45 8.70 -1.09 0.23
CA TRP A 45 8.24 -1.98 -0.81
C TRP A 45 7.04 -1.38 -1.53
N HIS A 46 7.17 -1.17 -2.84
CA HIS A 46 6.14 -0.56 -3.66
C HIS A 46 5.70 -1.52 -4.76
N GLY A 47 4.40 -1.78 -4.85
CA GLY A 47 3.78 -2.53 -5.93
C GLY A 47 4.01 -1.85 -7.28
N GLY A 48 4.45 -2.60 -8.28
CA GLY A 48 4.64 -2.09 -9.63
C GLY A 48 5.25 -3.12 -10.57
N ASP A 49 5.24 -2.79 -11.86
CA ASP A 49 5.60 -3.69 -12.96
C ASP A 49 7.11 -3.65 -13.27
N GLU A 50 7.74 -2.49 -13.08
CA GLU A 50 9.10 -2.23 -13.55
C GLU A 50 9.97 -1.66 -12.43
N ALA A 51 11.20 -2.16 -12.32
CA ALA A 51 12.15 -1.76 -11.27
C ALA A 51 12.35 -0.23 -11.20
N THR A 52 12.21 0.47 -12.32
CA THR A 52 12.42 1.92 -12.42
C THR A 52 11.15 2.76 -12.20
N GLN A 53 9.98 2.15 -11.99
CA GLN A 53 8.69 2.86 -11.92
C GLN A 53 8.65 3.91 -10.80
N GLN A 54 9.42 3.69 -9.73
CA GLN A 54 9.53 4.62 -8.59
C GLN A 54 10.79 5.50 -8.58
N ASN A 55 11.53 5.57 -9.70
CA ASN A 55 12.73 6.42 -9.78
C ASN A 55 12.42 7.90 -9.51
N SER A 56 11.29 8.40 -10.00
CA SER A 56 10.88 9.80 -9.77
C SER A 56 10.54 10.04 -8.30
N LEU A 57 9.83 9.12 -7.65
CA LEU A 57 9.54 9.18 -6.22
C LEU A 57 10.84 9.23 -5.41
N LYS A 58 11.75 8.29 -5.66
CA LYS A 58 13.07 8.23 -5.01
C LYS A 58 13.85 9.54 -5.19
N ALA A 59 14.01 10.00 -6.43
CA ALA A 59 14.77 11.20 -6.71
C ALA A 59 14.19 12.45 -6.04
N ASN A 60 12.86 12.60 -6.05
CA ASN A 60 12.21 13.75 -5.42
C ASN A 60 12.23 13.68 -3.89
N PHE A 61 12.07 12.50 -3.30
CA PHE A 61 12.17 12.28 -1.87
C PHE A 61 13.57 12.64 -1.35
N GLU A 62 14.61 12.06 -1.95
CA GLU A 62 16.00 12.27 -1.50
C GLU A 62 16.49 13.70 -1.77
N LYS A 63 15.97 14.35 -2.82
CA LYS A 63 16.19 15.78 -3.06
C LYS A 63 15.52 16.64 -1.99
N LYS A 64 14.32 16.27 -1.52
CA LYS A 64 13.56 17.02 -0.51
C LYS A 64 14.11 16.80 0.89
N PHE A 65 14.64 15.62 1.19
CA PHE A 65 15.16 15.21 2.49
C PHE A 65 16.63 14.76 2.40
N PRO A 66 17.59 15.68 2.20
CA PRO A 66 19.00 15.32 2.05
C PRO A 66 19.54 14.50 3.23
N GLY A 67 20.18 13.37 2.95
CA GLY A 67 20.72 12.49 4.00
C GLY A 67 19.72 11.46 4.54
N VAL A 68 18.47 11.46 4.06
CA VAL A 68 17.56 10.31 4.18
C VAL A 68 17.50 9.59 2.83
N THR A 69 17.79 8.30 2.84
CA THR A 69 17.76 7.42 1.67
C THR A 69 16.41 6.74 1.58
N LEU A 70 15.76 6.82 0.42
CA LEU A 70 14.61 5.97 0.11
C LEU A 70 15.10 4.68 -0.53
N ASN A 71 15.18 3.62 0.28
CA ASN A 71 15.51 2.27 -0.17
C ASN A 71 14.26 1.58 -0.71
N VAL A 72 13.77 2.07 -1.87
CA VAL A 72 12.57 1.54 -2.52
C VAL A 72 12.90 0.31 -3.37
N THR A 73 12.11 -0.75 -3.21
CA THR A 73 12.09 -1.92 -4.10
C THR A 73 10.74 -2.00 -4.79
N VAL A 74 10.75 -2.07 -6.12
CA VAL A 74 9.53 -2.29 -6.92
C VAL A 74 9.44 -3.77 -7.29
N ASP A 75 8.28 -4.36 -7.06
CA ASP A 75 7.89 -5.69 -7.54
C ASP A 75 6.36 -5.78 -7.60
N LEU A 76 5.83 -6.84 -8.21
CA LEU A 76 4.39 -7.08 -8.25
C LEU A 76 3.84 -7.22 -6.82
N SER A 77 2.67 -6.64 -6.58
CA SER A 77 2.09 -6.63 -5.23
C SER A 77 1.89 -8.05 -4.67
N LYS A 78 1.46 -8.98 -5.53
CA LYS A 78 1.29 -10.43 -5.24
C LYS A 78 2.57 -11.19 -4.86
N TYR A 79 3.73 -10.54 -4.96
CA TYR A 79 5.00 -11.09 -4.48
C TYR A 79 5.47 -10.38 -3.23
N HIS A 80 5.21 -9.07 -3.11
CA HIS A 80 5.52 -8.32 -1.89
C HIS A 80 4.65 -8.74 -0.71
N ASP A 81 3.37 -9.01 -0.92
CA ASP A 81 2.43 -9.45 0.13
C ASP A 81 2.89 -10.75 0.81
N GLY A 82 3.17 -11.80 0.04
CA GLY A 82 3.61 -13.09 0.56
C GLY A 82 5.01 -13.02 1.18
N ARG A 83 5.87 -12.12 0.71
CA ARG A 83 7.18 -11.90 1.35
C ARG A 83 7.05 -11.15 2.68
N LEU A 84 6.10 -10.22 2.81
CA LEU A 84 5.82 -9.57 4.08
C LEU A 84 5.20 -10.57 5.05
N ASP A 85 4.26 -11.38 4.59
CA ASP A 85 3.68 -12.48 5.39
C ASP A 85 4.78 -13.41 5.92
N GLN A 86 5.77 -13.74 5.10
CA GLN A 86 6.93 -14.52 5.53
C GLN A 86 7.75 -13.80 6.61
N GLN A 87 8.05 -12.50 6.44
CA GLN A 87 8.80 -11.74 7.45
C GLN A 87 8.05 -11.64 8.79
N ILE A 88 6.73 -11.48 8.74
CA ILE A 88 5.87 -11.47 9.93
C ILE A 88 5.92 -12.84 10.62
N ALA A 89 5.75 -13.93 9.87
CA ALA A 89 5.78 -15.29 10.41
C ALA A 89 7.15 -15.67 11.01
N GLU A 90 8.23 -15.08 10.51
CA GLU A 90 9.61 -15.29 10.98
C GLU A 90 10.04 -14.33 12.10
N ASP A 91 9.18 -13.39 12.52
CA ASP A 91 9.49 -12.33 13.50
C ASP A 91 10.77 -11.53 13.13
N ASN A 92 10.90 -11.21 11.83
CA ASN A 92 12.09 -10.58 11.26
C ASN A 92 11.73 -9.54 10.20
N VAL A 93 10.72 -8.71 10.50
CA VAL A 93 10.30 -7.61 9.63
C VAL A 93 11.39 -6.53 9.60
N TYR A 94 11.85 -6.20 8.40
CA TYR A 94 12.82 -5.11 8.16
C TYR A 94 12.30 -4.03 7.22
N VAL A 95 11.14 -4.26 6.58
CA VAL A 95 10.49 -3.29 5.70
C VAL A 95 9.76 -2.28 6.57
N ASP A 96 10.04 -1.00 6.37
CA ASP A 96 9.46 0.08 7.18
C ASP A 96 8.08 0.52 6.66
N SER A 97 7.85 0.40 5.34
CA SER A 97 6.59 0.78 4.71
C SER A 97 6.31 -0.06 3.46
N ILE A 98 5.02 -0.28 3.18
CA ILE A 98 4.56 -1.08 2.05
C ILE A 98 3.36 -0.41 1.35
N ILE A 99 3.39 -0.34 0.02
CA ILE A 99 2.36 0.30 -0.81
C ILE A 99 1.96 -0.66 -1.92
N LEU A 100 0.75 -1.22 -1.87
CA LEU A 100 0.32 -2.31 -2.77
C LEU A 100 -1.07 -2.05 -3.36
N GLN A 101 -1.36 -2.72 -4.46
CA GLN A 101 -2.72 -2.80 -5.02
C GLN A 101 -3.54 -3.96 -4.44
N THR A 102 -2.93 -4.91 -3.72
CA THR A 102 -3.60 -6.03 -3.06
C THR A 102 -4.31 -5.55 -1.78
N LEU A 103 -5.34 -4.72 -1.94
CA LEU A 103 -5.94 -3.93 -0.86
C LEU A 103 -6.52 -4.76 0.29
N HIS A 104 -6.83 -6.03 0.04
CA HIS A 104 -7.37 -6.96 1.04
C HIS A 104 -6.35 -7.34 2.12
N ASP A 105 -5.05 -7.16 1.87
CA ASP A 105 -3.99 -7.46 2.84
C ASP A 105 -3.98 -6.50 4.01
N PHE A 106 -4.28 -5.22 3.78
CA PHE A 106 -4.17 -4.20 4.83
C PHE A 106 -5.13 -4.41 6.00
N PRO A 107 -6.45 -4.68 5.80
CA PRO A 107 -7.33 -5.05 6.91
C PRO A 107 -6.88 -6.33 7.63
N ARG A 108 -6.32 -7.30 6.90
CA ARG A 108 -5.81 -8.56 7.46
C ARG A 108 -4.59 -8.31 8.37
N TRP A 109 -3.56 -7.65 7.87
CA TRP A 109 -2.37 -7.27 8.64
C TRP A 109 -2.71 -6.38 9.84
N ALA A 110 -3.67 -5.46 9.70
CA ALA A 110 -4.18 -4.67 10.83
C ALA A 110 -4.81 -5.56 11.91
N SER A 111 -5.64 -6.53 11.53
CA SER A 111 -6.26 -7.47 12.48
C SER A 111 -5.26 -8.41 13.18
N GLU A 112 -4.12 -8.64 12.54
CA GLU A 112 -2.99 -9.41 13.07
C GLU A 112 -2.06 -8.57 13.96
N GLY A 113 -2.29 -7.25 14.04
CA GLY A 113 -1.44 -6.31 14.79
C GLY A 113 -0.08 -6.05 14.14
N ALA A 114 0.05 -6.30 12.84
CA ALA A 114 1.30 -6.15 12.09
C ALA A 114 1.55 -4.73 11.56
N LEU A 115 0.53 -3.85 11.62
CA LEU A 115 0.62 -2.47 11.14
C LEU A 115 0.68 -1.48 12.32
N LEU A 116 1.43 -0.39 12.11
CA LEU A 116 1.45 0.75 13.03
C LEU A 116 0.24 1.65 12.78
N ASP A 117 -0.53 1.91 13.83
CA ASP A 117 -1.64 2.87 13.84
C ASP A 117 -1.11 4.32 13.84
N TYR A 118 -0.82 4.86 12.65
CA TYR A 118 -0.24 6.20 12.48
C TYR A 118 -1.09 7.05 11.52
N ALA A 119 -1.64 8.15 12.04
CA ALA A 119 -2.38 9.14 11.26
C ALA A 119 -1.44 10.30 10.85
N PRO A 120 -0.96 10.36 9.59
CA PRO A 120 -0.11 11.45 9.13
C PRO A 120 -0.83 12.81 9.11
N LEU A 121 -0.08 13.89 8.96
CA LEU A 121 -0.65 15.21 8.69
C LEU A 121 -1.59 15.15 7.47
N GLY A 122 -2.84 15.57 7.66
CA GLY A 122 -3.88 15.53 6.62
C GLY A 122 -4.64 14.21 6.49
N HIS A 123 -4.42 13.23 7.39
CA HIS A 123 -5.19 11.98 7.41
C HIS A 123 -6.71 12.20 7.49
N ASP A 124 -7.14 13.26 8.17
CA ASP A 124 -8.54 13.68 8.28
C ASP A 124 -9.16 14.10 6.93
N GLN A 125 -8.34 14.53 5.96
CA GLN A 125 -8.76 14.93 4.62
C GLN A 125 -8.91 13.76 3.65
N ILE A 126 -8.40 12.56 4.00
CA ILE A 126 -8.59 11.36 3.21
C ILE A 126 -10.06 10.91 3.33
N LEU A 127 -10.69 10.58 2.20
CA LEU A 127 -12.08 10.09 2.18
C LEU A 127 -12.23 8.83 3.06
N PRO A 128 -13.34 8.67 3.80
CA PRO A 128 -13.54 7.53 4.70
C PRO A 128 -13.40 6.17 4.03
N GLU A 129 -13.88 6.03 2.79
CA GLU A 129 -13.77 4.81 1.97
C GLU A 129 -12.33 4.45 1.55
N PHE A 130 -11.37 5.36 1.72
CA PHE A 130 -9.97 5.14 1.37
C PHE A 130 -9.06 4.97 2.60
N LYS A 131 -9.58 4.77 3.80
CA LYS A 131 -8.74 4.62 5.02
C LYS A 131 -9.34 3.71 6.08
N SER A 132 -8.48 3.23 6.97
CA SER A 132 -8.90 2.67 8.26
C SER A 132 -9.45 3.81 9.14
N ASN A 133 -10.78 3.87 9.27
CA ASN A 133 -11.45 4.93 10.03
C ASN A 133 -11.26 4.80 11.55
N GLU A 134 -10.91 3.61 12.04
CA GLU A 134 -10.79 3.33 13.47
C GLU A 134 -9.39 3.64 13.99
N THR A 135 -8.35 3.28 13.23
CA THR A 135 -6.98 3.24 13.75
C THR A 135 -5.94 3.92 12.87
N ALA A 136 -6.29 4.33 11.65
CA ALA A 136 -5.31 4.80 10.66
C ALA A 136 -4.19 3.80 10.30
N ALA A 137 -4.37 2.50 10.59
CA ALA A 137 -3.42 1.43 10.23
C ALA A 137 -3.02 1.41 8.75
N TYR A 138 -3.92 1.87 7.87
CA TYR A 138 -3.68 1.97 6.44
C TYR A 138 -4.59 3.05 5.83
N TYR A 139 -4.17 3.59 4.69
CA TYR A 139 -4.90 4.60 3.92
C TYR A 139 -4.39 4.70 2.48
N GLY A 140 -5.26 5.16 1.58
CA GLY A 140 -4.96 5.37 0.18
C GLY A 140 -4.04 6.58 -0.02
N LEU A 141 -3.04 6.42 -0.88
CA LEU A 141 -2.05 7.47 -1.19
C LEU A 141 -2.36 8.20 -2.50
N PHE A 142 -2.88 7.47 -3.48
CA PHE A 142 -3.26 7.98 -4.79
C PHE A 142 -4.25 7.02 -5.45
N ILE A 143 -4.93 7.49 -6.49
CA ILE A 143 -5.90 6.71 -7.25
C ILE A 143 -5.24 6.29 -8.56
N ILE A 144 -5.34 5.00 -8.89
CA ILE A 144 -4.95 4.46 -10.18
C ILE A 144 -6.22 3.89 -10.86
N ALA A 145 -6.35 4.09 -12.17
CA ALA A 145 -7.46 3.59 -12.96
C ALA A 145 -6.95 2.90 -14.22
N TRP A 146 -7.55 1.75 -14.55
CA TRP A 146 -7.26 0.97 -15.73
C TRP A 146 -8.19 1.49 -16.81
N VAL A 147 -7.60 2.13 -17.82
CA VAL A 147 -8.36 2.84 -18.85
C VAL A 147 -7.89 2.41 -20.23
N ASN A 148 -8.80 2.56 -21.18
CA ASN A 148 -8.54 2.44 -22.60
C ASN A 148 -7.48 3.47 -23.04
N GLN A 149 -6.35 3.00 -23.57
CA GLN A 149 -5.27 3.86 -24.07
C GLN A 149 -4.93 3.52 -25.52
N TRP A 150 -4.62 4.55 -26.32
CA TRP A 150 -4.17 4.40 -27.70
C TRP A 150 -3.20 5.49 -28.11
N HIS A 151 -2.47 5.22 -29.19
CA HIS A 151 -1.60 6.21 -29.80
C HIS A 151 -2.40 7.15 -30.73
N SER A 152 -2.90 8.25 -30.19
CA SER A 152 -3.70 9.24 -30.94
C SER A 152 -3.02 9.75 -32.23
N GLY A 153 -1.69 9.90 -32.25
CA GLY A 153 -0.97 10.29 -33.48
C GLY A 153 -0.99 9.24 -34.61
N LYS A 154 -1.16 7.95 -34.30
CA LYS A 154 -1.27 6.87 -35.30
C LYS A 154 -2.74 6.61 -35.67
N LEU A 155 -3.66 6.93 -34.77
CA LEU A 155 -5.10 6.71 -34.90
C LEU A 155 -5.88 8.01 -34.62
N PRO A 156 -5.68 9.08 -35.43
CA PRO A 156 -6.18 10.42 -35.11
C PRO A 156 -7.71 10.57 -35.19
N ASN A 157 -8.38 9.66 -35.89
CA ASN A 157 -9.84 9.65 -36.06
C ASN A 157 -10.52 8.50 -35.28
N VAL A 158 -9.80 7.90 -34.35
CA VAL A 158 -10.28 6.78 -33.53
C VAL A 158 -10.44 7.27 -32.10
N ALA A 159 -11.61 7.02 -31.53
CA ALA A 159 -11.94 7.30 -30.13
C ALA A 159 -12.78 6.14 -29.58
N PRO A 160 -12.15 4.99 -29.25
CA PRO A 160 -12.85 3.85 -28.67
C PRO A 160 -13.30 4.22 -27.26
N VAL A 161 -14.55 3.95 -26.95
CA VAL A 161 -15.11 4.19 -25.62
C VAL A 161 -15.41 2.87 -24.95
N GLU A 162 -16.18 2.03 -25.64
CA GLU A 162 -16.67 0.75 -25.12
C GLU A 162 -15.82 -0.43 -25.61
N TRP A 163 -16.00 -1.59 -24.99
CA TRP A 163 -15.28 -2.81 -25.37
C TRP A 163 -15.54 -3.21 -26.83
N GLU A 164 -16.77 -3.05 -27.33
CA GLU A 164 -17.15 -3.38 -28.70
C GLU A 164 -16.41 -2.54 -29.75
N ASP A 165 -15.90 -1.37 -29.37
CA ASP A 165 -15.09 -0.56 -30.28
C ASP A 165 -13.75 -1.24 -30.59
N TRP A 166 -13.20 -2.00 -29.63
CA TRP A 166 -11.90 -2.63 -29.76
C TRP A 166 -11.90 -3.93 -30.57
N VAL A 167 -13.05 -4.60 -30.70
CA VAL A 167 -13.18 -5.85 -31.48
C VAL A 167 -13.42 -5.61 -32.97
N LYS A 168 -13.41 -4.35 -33.43
CA LYS A 168 -13.56 -4.00 -34.85
C LYS A 168 -12.41 -4.60 -35.69
N PRO A 169 -12.68 -5.07 -36.93
CA PRO A 169 -11.67 -5.71 -37.78
C PRO A 169 -10.41 -4.87 -38.03
N GLU A 170 -10.53 -3.54 -37.99
CA GLU A 170 -9.41 -2.61 -38.17
C GLU A 170 -8.33 -2.69 -37.09
N PHE A 171 -8.65 -3.23 -35.90
CA PHE A 171 -7.72 -3.42 -34.79
C PHE A 171 -7.12 -4.83 -34.70
N LYS A 172 -7.49 -5.72 -35.61
CA LYS A 172 -6.91 -7.06 -35.66
C LYS A 172 -5.37 -6.98 -35.70
N ASP A 173 -4.73 -7.74 -34.83
CA ASP A 173 -3.27 -7.82 -34.66
C ASP A 173 -2.60 -6.49 -34.24
N LYS A 174 -3.36 -5.53 -33.70
CA LYS A 174 -2.88 -4.20 -33.26
C LYS A 174 -3.14 -3.89 -31.78
N LEU A 175 -3.77 -4.81 -31.05
CA LEU A 175 -4.04 -4.67 -29.62
C LEU A 175 -2.92 -5.33 -28.82
N VAL A 176 -2.51 -4.65 -27.75
CA VAL A 176 -1.63 -5.20 -26.71
C VAL A 176 -2.40 -5.12 -25.41
N LEU A 177 -2.51 -6.24 -24.72
CA LEU A 177 -3.26 -6.39 -23.48
C LEU A 177 -2.33 -6.97 -22.43
N THR A 178 -2.41 -6.44 -21.21
CA THR A 178 -1.80 -7.10 -20.05
C THR A 178 -2.49 -8.44 -19.83
N TYR A 179 -1.74 -9.46 -19.43
CA TYR A 179 -2.31 -10.78 -19.14
C TYR A 179 -3.22 -10.68 -17.90
N PRO A 180 -4.54 -10.91 -18.04
CA PRO A 180 -5.47 -10.71 -16.91
C PRO A 180 -5.26 -11.74 -15.81
N ASN A 181 -4.66 -12.90 -16.09
CA ASN A 181 -4.32 -13.89 -15.08
C ASN A 181 -3.01 -13.60 -14.34
N ASP A 182 -2.31 -12.51 -14.67
CA ASP A 182 -1.06 -12.12 -14.04
C ASP A 182 -1.20 -10.86 -13.15
N ASP A 183 -2.28 -10.11 -13.29
CA ASP A 183 -2.58 -8.92 -12.48
C ASP A 183 -4.08 -8.86 -12.16
N ASP A 184 -4.44 -8.88 -10.88
CA ASP A 184 -5.84 -8.94 -10.43
C ASP A 184 -6.62 -7.64 -10.68
N ALA A 185 -5.95 -6.47 -10.75
CA ALA A 185 -6.63 -5.23 -11.13
C ALA A 185 -6.99 -5.25 -12.62
N VAL A 186 -6.11 -5.81 -13.46
CA VAL A 186 -6.43 -6.10 -14.86
C VAL A 186 -7.53 -7.16 -14.94
N LEU A 187 -7.45 -8.25 -14.19
CA LEU A 187 -8.48 -9.29 -14.17
C LEU A 187 -9.85 -8.72 -13.85
N PHE A 188 -9.92 -7.89 -12.80
CA PHE A 188 -11.15 -7.25 -12.37
C PHE A 188 -11.69 -6.30 -13.45
N ALA A 189 -10.83 -5.56 -14.14
CA ALA A 189 -11.26 -4.76 -15.30
C ALA A 189 -11.87 -5.62 -16.40
N PHE A 190 -11.40 -6.85 -16.63
CA PHE A 190 -12.01 -7.81 -17.56
C PHE A 190 -13.31 -8.44 -17.07
N ASP A 191 -13.48 -8.64 -15.75
CA ASP A 191 -14.72 -9.17 -15.17
C ASP A 191 -15.87 -8.16 -15.22
N LEU A 192 -15.56 -6.86 -15.19
CA LEU A 192 -16.55 -5.78 -15.30
C LEU A 192 -17.04 -5.50 -16.73
N MET A 193 -16.35 -6.05 -17.75
CA MET A 193 -16.69 -5.91 -19.17
C MET A 193 -17.68 -6.98 -19.64
#